data_AF-K2C6A7-F1
#
_entry.id   AF-K2C6A7-F1
#
_cell.length_a   1.000
_cell.length_b   1.000
_cell.length_c   1.000
_cell.angle_alpha   90.00
_cell.angle_beta   90.00
_cell.angle_gamma   90.00
#
_symmetry.space_group_name_H-M   'P 1'
#
loop_
_entity.id
_entity.type
_entity.pdbx_description
1 polymer ?
#
loop_
_entity_poly.entity_id
_entity_poly.type
_entity_poly.pdbx_seq_one_letter_code
_entity_poly.pdbx_strand_id
1 'polypeptide(L)'
;MEPLQQFTETIMKQAKLDTLPAEVQASLREQLEAQVTRRLGAVIIAALPAGERDAFVSKIEENMSSEQRTALMEEAAKRIPNFQQLLEKTLEDVAVEFLSNMKQ
;
A
#
# COMPACT_ATOMS: atom_id res chain seq x y z
N MET A 1 -14.73 5.30 -4.16
CA MET A 1 -13.43 5.74 -3.61
C MET A 1 -12.51 4.53 -3.64
N GLU A 2 -11.24 4.73 -4.00
CA GLU A 2 -10.28 3.64 -4.04
C GLU A 2 -9.87 3.24 -2.61
N PRO A 3 -9.74 1.94 -2.29
CA PRO A 3 -9.40 1.47 -0.94
C PRO A 3 -8.12 2.08 -0.36
N LEU A 4 -7.12 2.30 -1.23
CA LEU A 4 -5.86 2.92 -0.83
C LEU A 4 -6.05 4.37 -0.39
N GLN A 5 -6.82 5.16 -1.13
CA GLN A 5 -7.13 6.56 -0.76
C GLN A 5 -7.83 6.64 0.60
N GLN A 6 -8.79 5.75 0.88
CA GLN A 6 -9.48 5.72 2.17
C GLN A 6 -8.53 5.38 3.34
N PHE A 7 -7.59 4.46 3.11
CA PHE A 7 -6.55 4.16 4.08
C PHE A 7 -5.67 5.39 4.34
N THR A 8 -5.14 6.00 3.29
CA THR A 8 -4.28 7.20 3.38
C THR A 8 -5.00 8.33 4.12
N GLU A 9 -6.27 8.60 3.81
CA GLU A 9 -7.07 9.62 4.51
C GLU A 9 -7.26 9.31 6.00
N THR A 10 -7.46 8.03 6.35
CA THR A 10 -7.62 7.62 7.74
C THR A 10 -6.35 7.89 8.54
N ILE A 11 -5.18 7.54 7.98
CA ILE A 11 -3.90 7.78 8.64
C ILE A 11 -3.62 9.27 8.77
N MET A 12 -3.87 10.06 7.71
CA MET A 12 -3.69 11.51 7.74
C MET A 12 -4.55 12.18 8.83
N LYS A 13 -5.79 11.74 9.02
CA LYS A 13 -6.68 12.22 10.09
C LYS A 13 -6.21 11.80 11.48
N GLN A 14 -5.82 10.54 11.66
CA GLN A 14 -5.30 10.05 12.95
C GLN A 14 -4.03 10.81 13.37
N ALA A 15 -3.19 11.15 12.40
CA ALA A 15 -1.99 11.95 12.57
C ALA A 15 -2.27 13.46 12.79
N LYS A 16 -3.53 13.91 12.62
CA LYS A 16 -3.93 15.33 12.59
C LYS A 16 -3.24 16.15 11.49
N LEU A 17 -2.78 15.48 10.44
CA LEU A 17 -2.09 16.10 9.29
C LEU A 17 -3.08 16.69 8.28
N ASP A 18 -4.37 16.40 8.44
CA ASP A 18 -5.48 16.99 7.66
C ASP A 18 -5.69 18.49 7.94
N THR A 19 -5.00 19.04 8.94
CA THR A 19 -4.97 20.48 9.27
C THR A 19 -3.83 21.24 8.58
N LEU A 20 -2.88 20.53 7.95
CA LEU A 20 -1.75 21.14 7.26
C LEU A 20 -2.18 21.82 5.96
N PRO A 21 -1.35 22.70 5.37
CA PRO A 21 -1.62 23.28 4.06
C PRO A 21 -1.85 22.20 3.00
N ALA A 22 -2.76 22.47 2.04
CA ALA A 22 -3.19 21.48 1.05
C ALA A 22 -2.03 20.87 0.24
N GLU A 23 -1.01 21.67 -0.10
CA GLU A 23 0.19 21.22 -0.81
C GLU A 23 1.02 20.22 0.03
N VAL A 24 1.13 20.48 1.33
CA VAL A 24 1.82 19.59 2.27
C VAL A 24 1.02 18.29 2.45
N GLN A 25 -0.31 18.38 2.55
CA GLN A 25 -1.17 17.19 2.60
C GLN A 25 -1.03 16.33 1.34
N ALA A 26 -1.02 16.96 0.16
CA ALA A 26 -0.88 16.24 -1.11
C ALA A 26 0.45 15.49 -1.17
N SER A 27 1.56 16.16 -0.80
CA SER A 27 2.88 15.51 -0.77
C SER A 27 2.94 14.35 0.24
N LEU A 28 2.38 14.54 1.44
CA LEU A 28 2.35 13.48 2.46
C LEU A 28 1.48 12.29 2.04
N ARG A 29 0.35 12.54 1.38
CA ARG A 29 -0.50 11.47 0.81
C ARG A 29 0.24 10.69 -0.25
N GLU A 30 0.91 11.36 -1.19
CA GLU A 30 1.69 10.72 -2.23
C GLU A 30 2.82 9.86 -1.65
N GLN A 31 3.54 10.37 -0.63
CA GLN A 31 4.57 9.61 0.07
C GLN A 31 4.02 8.38 0.78
N LEU A 32 2.90 8.52 1.50
CA LEU A 32 2.26 7.40 2.20
C LEU A 32 1.74 6.35 1.20
N GLU A 33 1.11 6.77 0.11
CA GLU A 33 0.64 5.86 -0.95
C GLU A 33 1.80 5.11 -1.62
N ALA A 34 2.91 5.79 -1.90
CA ALA A 34 4.11 5.17 -2.45
C ALA A 34 4.72 4.16 -1.48
N GLN A 35 4.79 4.50 -0.18
CA GLN A 35 5.31 3.61 0.85
C GLN A 35 4.44 2.37 1.02
N VAL A 36 3.11 2.54 1.10
CA VAL A 36 2.15 1.43 1.15
C VAL A 36 2.28 0.54 -0.07
N THR A 37 2.26 1.11 -1.27
CA THR A 37 2.34 0.36 -2.54
C THR A 37 3.63 -0.47 -2.60
N ARG A 38 4.77 0.13 -2.25
CA ARG A 38 6.06 -0.57 -2.24
C ARG A 38 6.09 -1.70 -1.22
N ARG A 39 5.60 -1.46 0.00
CA ARG A 39 5.61 -2.45 1.08
C ARG A 39 4.66 -3.61 0.77
N LEU A 40 3.45 -3.31 0.32
CA LEU A 40 2.48 -4.32 -0.13
C LEU A 40 3.05 -5.16 -1.27
N GLY A 41 3.61 -4.54 -2.30
CA GLY A 41 4.25 -5.26 -3.41
C GLY A 41 5.32 -6.23 -2.93
N ALA A 42 6.23 -5.78 -2.06
CA ALA A 42 7.30 -6.63 -1.51
C ALA A 42 6.76 -7.80 -0.68
N VAL A 43 5.78 -7.56 0.18
CA VAL A 43 5.18 -8.58 1.05
C VAL A 43 4.40 -9.61 0.23
N ILE A 44 3.70 -9.16 -0.81
CA ILE A 44 2.96 -10.02 -1.75
C ILE A 44 3.93 -10.92 -2.52
N ILE A 45 5.00 -10.36 -3.10
CA ILE A 45 6.02 -11.14 -3.81
C ILE A 45 6.65 -12.19 -2.87
N ALA A 46 6.92 -11.83 -1.61
CA ALA A 46 7.49 -12.75 -0.63
C ALA A 46 6.51 -13.89 -0.27
N ALA A 47 5.22 -13.59 -0.17
CA ALA A 47 4.18 -14.53 0.20
C ALA A 47 3.71 -15.43 -0.97
N LEU A 48 4.00 -15.04 -2.22
CA LEU A 48 3.71 -15.88 -3.39
C LEU A 48 4.57 -17.17 -3.39
N PRO A 49 4.00 -18.29 -3.87
CA PRO A 49 4.75 -19.51 -4.13
C PRO A 49 5.96 -19.25 -5.02
N ALA A 50 7.08 -19.94 -4.77
CA ALA A 50 8.36 -19.67 -5.44
C ALA A 50 8.28 -19.69 -6.99
N GLY A 51 7.44 -20.54 -7.58
CA GLY A 51 7.25 -20.60 -9.04
C GLY A 51 6.39 -19.48 -9.65
N GLU A 52 5.75 -18.65 -8.82
CA GLU A 52 4.83 -17.60 -9.26
C GLU A 52 5.39 -16.19 -9.06
N ARG A 53 6.45 -16.05 -8.27
CA ARG A 53 7.10 -14.76 -7.97
C ARG A 53 7.57 -14.06 -9.22
N ASP A 54 8.33 -14.75 -10.07
CA ASP A 54 8.90 -14.15 -11.28
C ASP A 54 7.83 -13.73 -12.28
N ALA A 55 6.76 -14.53 -12.40
CA ALA A 55 5.61 -14.19 -13.23
C ALA A 55 4.84 -12.98 -12.70
N PHE A 56 4.73 -12.85 -11.37
CA PHE A 56 4.08 -11.71 -10.74
C PHE A 56 4.92 -10.43 -10.85
N VAL A 57 6.24 -10.53 -10.63
CA VAL A 57 7.18 -9.41 -10.81
C VAL A 57 7.18 -8.93 -12.25
N SER A 58 7.15 -9.85 -13.22
CA SER A 58 7.09 -9.51 -14.65
C SER A 58 5.80 -8.79 -15.07
N LYS A 59 4.74 -8.86 -14.25
CA LYS A 59 3.47 -8.15 -14.46
C LYS A 59 3.44 -6.76 -13.82
N ILE A 60 4.38 -6.43 -12.94
CA ILE A 60 4.47 -5.12 -12.31
C ILE A 60 5.15 -4.17 -13.30
N GLU A 61 4.37 -3.26 -13.87
CA GLU A 61 4.88 -2.18 -14.73
C GLU A 61 4.96 -0.86 -13.94
N GLU A 62 5.98 -0.03 -14.19
CA GLU A 62 6.15 1.27 -13.50
C GLU A 62 4.95 2.21 -13.67
N ASN A 63 4.14 2.05 -14.72
CA ASN A 63 3.01 2.93 -15.05
C ASN A 63 1.66 2.19 -15.12
N MET A 64 1.47 1.14 -14.31
CA MET A 64 0.17 0.44 -14.27
C MET A 64 -0.99 1.41 -13.95
N SER A 65 -2.09 1.25 -14.66
CA SER A 65 -3.36 1.90 -14.32
C SER A 65 -3.89 1.39 -12.98
N SER A 66 -4.82 2.12 -12.37
CA SER A 66 -5.43 1.67 -11.12
C SER A 66 -6.22 0.36 -11.26
N GLU A 67 -6.87 0.17 -12.41
CA GLU A 67 -7.58 -1.07 -12.74
C GLU A 67 -6.62 -2.25 -12.86
N GLN A 68 -5.46 -2.06 -13.53
CA GLN A 68 -4.43 -3.10 -13.63
C GLN A 68 -3.87 -3.44 -12.26
N ARG A 69 -3.62 -2.45 -11.40
CA ARG A 69 -3.16 -2.68 -10.02
C ARG A 69 -4.18 -3.47 -9.22
N THR A 70 -5.45 -3.12 -9.34
CA THR A 70 -6.55 -3.81 -8.65
C THR A 70 -6.62 -5.28 -9.11
N ALA A 71 -6.58 -5.53 -10.41
CA ALA A 71 -6.60 -6.90 -10.95
C ALA A 71 -5.39 -7.73 -10.49
N LEU A 72 -4.20 -7.12 -10.41
CA LEU A 72 -2.99 -7.78 -9.91
C LEU A 72 -3.12 -8.14 -8.41
N MET A 73 -3.71 -7.26 -7.61
CA MET A 73 -3.99 -7.50 -6.18
C MET A 73 -5.04 -8.59 -5.98
N GLU A 74 -6.09 -8.63 -6.80
CA GLU A 74 -7.08 -9.71 -6.77
C GLU A 74 -6.49 -11.06 -7.19
N GLU A 75 -5.57 -11.07 -8.15
CA GLU A 75 -4.84 -12.28 -8.52
C GLU A 75 -4.00 -12.77 -7.34
N ALA A 76 -3.23 -11.89 -6.69
CA ALA A 76 -2.46 -12.22 -5.49
C ALA A 76 -3.34 -12.80 -4.36
N ALA A 77 -4.53 -12.22 -4.15
CA ALA A 77 -5.48 -12.67 -3.13
C ALA A 77 -5.94 -14.13 -3.32
N LYS A 78 -6.02 -14.61 -4.56
CA LYS A 78 -6.40 -16.00 -4.86
C LYS A 78 -5.28 -17.00 -4.60
N ARG A 79 -4.03 -16.54 -4.60
CA ARG A 79 -2.85 -17.41 -4.53
C ARG A 79 -2.18 -17.41 -3.17
N ILE A 80 -2.32 -16.32 -2.40
CA ILE A 80 -1.73 -16.17 -1.07
C ILE A 80 -2.74 -16.58 0.01
N PRO A 81 -2.45 -17.62 0.81
CA PRO A 81 -3.26 -17.93 1.99
C PRO A 81 -3.23 -16.75 2.98
N ASN A 82 -4.38 -16.45 3.59
CA ASN A 82 -4.52 -15.34 4.56
C ASN A 82 -4.12 -13.96 4.00
N PHE A 83 -4.24 -13.74 2.69
CA PHE A 83 -3.89 -12.48 2.04
C PHE A 83 -4.47 -11.25 2.74
N GLN A 84 -5.72 -11.30 3.17
CA GLN A 84 -6.36 -10.19 3.87
C GLN A 84 -5.65 -9.82 5.18
N GLN A 85 -5.28 -10.80 6.01
CA GLN A 85 -4.54 -10.54 7.25
C GLN A 85 -3.15 -9.98 6.95
N LEU A 86 -2.52 -10.44 5.87
CA LEU A 86 -1.23 -9.93 5.42
C LEU A 86 -1.31 -8.46 5.00
N LEU A 87 -2.36 -8.09 4.25
CA LEU A 87 -2.63 -6.71 3.87
C LEU A 87 -2.85 -5.84 5.11
N GLU A 88 -3.77 -6.23 5.99
CA GLU A 88 -4.13 -5.49 7.19
C GLU A 88 -2.89 -5.24 8.07
N LYS A 89 -2.09 -6.28 8.33
CA LYS A 89 -0.85 -6.14 9.08
C LYS A 89 0.17 -5.22 8.41
N THR A 90 0.33 -5.33 7.09
CA THR A 90 1.27 -4.48 6.36
C THR A 90 0.86 -3.02 6.40
N LEU A 91 -0.45 -2.76 6.28
CA LEU A 91 -1.01 -1.42 6.40
C LEU A 91 -0.83 -0.86 7.81
N GLU A 92 -1.05 -1.67 8.85
CA GLU A 92 -0.81 -1.29 10.24
C GLU A 92 0.66 -0.94 10.49
N ASP A 93 1.59 -1.79 10.04
CA ASP A 93 3.03 -1.57 10.18
C ASP A 93 3.46 -0.25 9.50
N VAL A 94 2.98 -0.01 8.26
CA VAL A 94 3.27 1.25 7.54
C VAL A 94 2.67 2.46 8.25
N ALA A 95 1.45 2.35 8.78
CA ALA A 95 0.82 3.42 9.54
C ALA A 95 1.63 3.77 10.81
N VAL A 96 2.06 2.76 11.57
CA VAL A 96 2.87 2.95 12.78
C VAL A 96 4.22 3.59 12.44
N GLU A 97 4.91 3.13 11.39
CA GLU A 97 6.17 3.71 10.93
C GLU A 97 6.01 5.17 10.52
N PHE A 98 5.00 5.47 9.70
CA PHE A 98 4.72 6.82 9.23
C PHE A 98 4.41 7.76 10.41
N LEU A 99 3.50 7.36 11.31
CA LEU A 99 3.14 8.14 12.49
C LEU A 99 4.31 8.37 13.44
N SER A 100 5.23 7.40 13.55
CA SER A 100 6.42 7.51 14.40
C SER A 100 7.43 8.51 13.82
N ASN A 101 7.62 8.50 12.50
CA ASN A 101 8.52 9.44 11.81
C ASN A 101 8.02 10.89 11.90
N MET A 102 6.71 11.12 12.02
CA MET A 102 6.13 12.45 12.16
C MET A 102 6.21 13.02 13.59
N LYS A 103 6.56 12.21 14.59
CA LYS A 103 6.71 12.63 15.99
C LYS A 103 8.15 12.99 16.36
N GLN A 104 9.09 12.78 15.45
CA GLN A 104 10.50 13.16 15.59
C GLN A 104 10.70 14.60 15.10
#